data_AF-K4K1C9-F1
#
_entry.id   AF-K4K1C9-F1
#
_cell.length_a   1.000
_cell.length_b   1.000
_cell.length_c   1.000
_cell.angle_alpha   90.00
_cell.angle_beta   90.00
_cell.angle_gamma   90.00
#
_symmetry.space_group_name_H-M   'P 1'
#
loop_
_entity.id
_entity.type
_entity.pdbx_description
1 polymer ?
#
loop_
_entity_poly.entity_id
_entity_poly.type
_entity_poly.pdbx_seq_one_letter_code
_entity_poly.pdbx_strand_id
1 'polypeptide(L)' 'CTFEEYPLVELDVKRGSHNVTISWSRFENAQTGVLFGLAADIIMDTAQSLTMHHNYFAGLSDDGVLGHNGVL' A
#
# COMPACT_ATOMS: atom_id res chain seq x y z
N CYS A 1 4.61 4.68 -11.76
CA CYS A 1 3.81 5.91 -11.59
C CYS A 1 4.49 6.83 -10.58
N THR A 2 4.07 8.10 -10.49
CA THR A 2 4.51 9.03 -9.44
C THR A 2 3.30 9.47 -8.63
N PHE A 3 3.41 9.40 -7.31
CA PHE A 3 2.49 9.90 -6.32
C PHE A 3 3.28 10.94 -5.49
N GLU A 4 2.83 12.20 -5.46
CA GLU A 4 3.69 13.34 -5.12
C GLU A 4 3.36 14.03 -3.79
N GLU A 5 2.10 13.98 -3.36
CA GLU A 5 1.64 14.52 -2.07
C GLU A 5 0.18 14.10 -1.79
N TYR A 6 -0.03 13.36 -0.71
CA TYR A 6 -1.37 13.10 -0.15
C TYR A 6 -1.29 12.99 1.37
N PRO A 7 -2.18 13.64 2.14
CA PRO A 7 -2.00 13.79 3.59
C PRO A 7 -2.03 12.47 4.38
N LEU A 8 -2.59 11.40 3.80
CA LEU A 8 -2.73 10.10 4.47
C LEU A 8 -2.06 8.99 3.65
N VAL A 9 -2.84 8.23 2.87
CA VAL A 9 -2.38 7.08 2.10
C VAL A 9 -2.45 7.38 0.60
N GLU A 10 -1.37 7.20 -0.15
CA GLU A 10 -1.35 7.49 -1.60
C GLU A 10 -2.02 6.39 -2.45
N LEU A 11 -1.90 5.13 -2.03
CA LEU A 11 -2.52 3.99 -2.74
C LEU A 11 -3.09 2.95 -1.77
N ASP A 12 -4.33 2.59 -2.00
CA ASP A 12 -5.08 1.61 -1.22
C ASP A 12 -5.31 0.31 -1.99
N VAL A 13 -4.87 -0.83 -1.42
CA VAL A 13 -5.17 -2.19 -1.90
C VAL A 13 -6.01 -2.89 -0.84
N LYS A 14 -7.33 -2.97 -1.03
CA LYS A 14 -8.28 -3.36 0.03
C LYS A 14 -9.36 -4.35 -0.45
N ARG A 15 -10.13 -4.90 0.49
CA ARG A 15 -11.37 -5.70 0.25
C ARG A 15 -11.19 -6.84 -0.76
N GLY A 16 -10.20 -7.71 -0.52
CA GLY A 16 -10.00 -8.89 -1.38
C GLY A 16 -9.36 -8.60 -2.73
N SER A 17 -8.75 -7.42 -2.89
CA SER A 17 -7.92 -7.13 -4.06
C SER A 17 -6.80 -8.18 -4.14
N HIS A 18 -6.70 -8.84 -5.29
CA HIS A 18 -5.79 -9.96 -5.51
C HIS A 18 -5.02 -9.80 -6.81
N ASN A 19 -3.84 -10.41 -6.86
CA ASN A 19 -2.91 -10.42 -7.99
C ASN A 19 -2.49 -9.00 -8.42
N VAL A 20 -2.29 -8.12 -7.44
CA VAL A 20 -1.85 -6.75 -7.68
C VAL A 20 -0.32 -6.72 -7.76
N THR A 21 0.24 -6.05 -8.77
CA THR A 21 1.67 -5.73 -8.83
C THR A 21 1.88 -4.23 -8.88
N ILE A 22 2.68 -3.71 -7.95
CA ILE A 22 3.12 -2.31 -7.95
C ILE A 22 4.63 -2.32 -8.16
N SER A 23 5.08 -1.78 -9.28
CA SER A 23 6.51 -1.72 -9.59
C SER A 23 6.92 -0.40 -10.20
N TRP A 24 8.21 -0.07 -10.05
CA TRP A 24 8.85 1.10 -10.67
C TRP A 24 8.03 2.39 -10.47
N SER A 25 7.46 2.54 -9.27
CA SER A 25 6.67 3.69 -8.88
C SER A 25 7.34 4.49 -7.76
N ARG A 26 7.03 5.77 -7.68
CA ARG A 26 7.57 6.73 -6.73
C ARG A 26 6.43 7.25 -5.84
N PHE A 27 6.62 7.17 -4.53
CA PHE A 27 5.67 7.55 -3.48
C PHE A 27 6.34 8.58 -2.57
N GLU A 28 5.79 9.80 -2.47
CA GLU A 28 6.45 10.91 -1.79
C GLU A 28 5.51 11.81 -0.98
N ASN A 29 6.05 12.37 0.11
CA ASN A 29 5.43 13.44 0.89
C ASN A 29 4.01 13.11 1.39
N ALA A 30 3.84 11.89 1.91
CA ALA A 30 2.59 11.40 2.48
C ALA A 30 2.81 10.83 3.89
N GLN A 31 1.73 10.48 4.60
CA GLN A 31 1.89 9.69 5.81
C GLN A 31 2.35 8.27 5.45
N THR A 32 1.62 7.63 4.54
CA THR A 32 1.85 6.25 4.12
C THR A 32 1.80 6.14 2.61
N GLY A 33 2.73 5.40 2.00
CA GLY A 33 2.74 5.16 0.55
C GLY A 33 1.61 4.23 0.12
N VAL A 34 1.59 3.01 0.66
CA VAL A 34 0.60 1.98 0.32
C VAL A 34 -0.07 1.40 1.56
N LEU A 35 -1.41 1.35 1.59
CA LEU A 35 -2.17 0.54 2.55
C LEU A 35 -2.59 -0.77 1.88
N PHE A 36 -2.11 -1.90 2.42
CA PHE A 36 -2.47 -3.24 1.98
C PHE A 36 -3.34 -3.93 3.03
N GLY A 37 -4.64 -4.03 2.77
CA GLY A 37 -5.63 -4.58 3.70
C GLY A 37 -6.18 -3.53 4.66
N LEU A 38 -7.37 -3.81 5.22
CA LEU A 38 -7.95 -3.01 6.30
C LEU A 38 -7.61 -3.67 7.64
N ALA A 39 -7.31 -2.85 8.66
CA ALA A 39 -7.04 -3.34 10.02
C ALA A 39 -8.28 -3.95 10.71
N ALA A 40 -9.49 -3.60 10.26
CA ALA A 40 -10.72 -3.96 10.97
C ALA A 40 -11.16 -5.40 10.70
N ASP A 41 -11.37 -6.15 11.78
CA ASP A 41 -11.81 -7.56 11.84
C ASP A 41 -13.13 -7.87 11.08
N ILE A 42 -13.88 -6.84 10.68
CA ILE A 42 -15.19 -6.99 10.03
C ILE A 42 -15.06 -7.40 8.55
N ILE A 43 -13.96 -7.04 7.88
CA ILE A 43 -13.66 -7.45 6.50
C ILE A 43 -12.17 -7.79 6.40
N MET A 44 -11.74 -8.79 7.16
CA MET A 44 -10.43 -9.39 6.98
C MET A 44 -10.50 -10.39 5.83
N ASP A 45 -10.06 -9.95 4.65
CA ASP A 45 -9.89 -10.85 3.51
C ASP A 45 -8.45 -11.36 3.48
N THR A 46 -8.25 -12.62 3.86
CA THR A 46 -6.93 -13.27 3.85
C THR A 46 -6.50 -13.69 2.44
N ALA A 47 -7.39 -13.63 1.44
CA ALA A 47 -7.09 -14.02 0.07
C ALA A 47 -6.53 -12.87 -0.79
N GLN A 48 -6.22 -11.72 -0.18
CA GLN A 48 -5.55 -10.61 -0.85
C GLN A 48 -4.07 -10.92 -1.12
N SER A 49 -3.58 -10.49 -2.28
CA SER A 49 -2.18 -10.68 -2.69
C SER A 49 -1.62 -9.46 -3.41
N LEU A 50 -0.41 -9.09 -3.02
CA LEU A 50 0.30 -7.92 -3.53
C LEU A 50 1.77 -8.30 -3.78
N THR A 51 2.28 -7.97 -4.96
CA THR A 51 3.71 -8.02 -5.27
C THR A 51 4.23 -6.59 -5.42
N MET A 52 5.26 -6.25 -4.65
CA MET A 52 5.92 -4.95 -4.78
C MET A 52 7.41 -5.11 -5.05
N HIS A 53 7.91 -4.45 -6.09
CA HIS A 53 9.34 -4.46 -6.38
C HIS A 53 9.80 -3.17 -7.07
N HIS A 54 11.03 -2.75 -6.78
CA HIS A 54 11.67 -1.60 -7.44
C HIS A 54 10.87 -0.28 -7.32
N ASN A 55 10.15 -0.07 -6.22
CA ASN A 55 9.49 1.20 -5.93
C ASN A 55 10.43 2.11 -5.11
N TYR A 56 10.26 3.42 -5.27
CA TYR A 56 10.99 4.43 -4.53
C TYR A 56 10.05 5.13 -3.54
N PHE A 57 10.44 5.17 -2.27
CA PHE A 57 9.69 5.82 -1.19
C PHE A 57 10.57 6.88 -0.54
N ALA A 58 10.08 8.11 -0.43
CA ALA A 58 10.82 9.19 0.23
C ALA A 58 9.89 10.22 0.87
N GLY A 59 10.30 10.82 1.99
CA GLY A 59 9.50 11.86 2.65
C GLY A 59 8.17 11.33 3.21
N LEU A 60 8.08 10.04 3.51
CA LEU A 60 6.92 9.46 4.21
C LEU A 60 7.08 9.64 5.72
N SER A 61 5.99 10.03 6.41
CA SER A 61 6.05 10.28 7.85
C SER A 61 5.76 9.06 8.73
N ASP A 62 5.20 7.99 8.16
CA ASP A 62 4.83 6.75 8.87
C ASP A 62 5.39 5.51 8.16
N ASP A 63 4.76 5.07 7.05
CA ASP A 63 5.04 3.77 6.42
C ASP A 63 5.26 3.86 4.90
N GLY A 64 6.24 3.12 4.36
CA GLY A 64 6.30 2.85 2.92
C GLY A 64 5.12 1.99 2.46
N VAL A 65 4.88 0.90 3.19
CA VAL A 65 3.77 -0.03 2.99
C VAL A 65 3.24 -0.45 4.36
N LEU A 66 1.99 -0.10 4.65
CA LEU A 66 1.28 -0.56 5.85
C LEU A 66 0.45 -1.79 5.46
N GLY A 67 0.84 -2.97 5.96
CA GLY A 67 0.19 -4.24 5.65
C GLY A 67 -0.66 -4.79 6.81
N HIS A 68 -1.86 -5.26 6.48
CA HIS A 68 -2.78 -5.95 7.37
C HIS A 68 -3.21 -7.28 6.73
N ASN A 69 -2.56 -8.38 7.13
CA ASN A 69 -2.77 -9.74 6.62
C ASN A 69 -2.51 -9.90 5.10
N GLY A 70 -2.65 -11.13 4.59
CA GLY A 70 -2.43 -11.47 3.18
C GLY A 70 -0.98 -11.84 2.88
N VAL A 71 -0.70 -12.02 1.60
CA VAL A 71 0.66 -12.34 1.11
C VAL A 71 1.23 -11.11 0.42
N LEU A 72 2.34 -10.61 0.97
CA LEU A 72 3.18 -9.54 0.45
C LEU A 72 4.54 -10.10 0.02
#